data_AF-A0A3M2ZYL3-F1
#
_entry.id   AF-A0A3M2ZYL3-F1
#
_cell.length_a   1.000
_cell.length_b   1.000
_cell.length_c   1.000
_cell.angle_alpha   90.00
_cell.angle_beta   90.00
_cell.angle_gamma   90.00
#
_symmetry.space_group_name_H-M   'P 1'
#
loop_
_entity.id
_entity.type
_entity.pdbx_description
1 polymer ?
#
loop_
_entity_poly.entity_id
_entity_poly.type
_entity_poly.pdbx_seq_one_letter_code
_entity_poly.pdbx_strand_id
1 'polypeptide(L)'
;MPARHALEDMIKREYPLIKLRLVETYDQARALVESGAADATIQNEAGAYLFPSGQLKVARSVDGKWSPDRFSVIKTQPELLGILNKALEEFPVAELRSIRLKWLGSSLPQPSLWGRIPRWVFWVVALALLTGLVSLAWSSRLKVQIRQRLKAE
;
A
#
# COMPACT_ATOMS: atom_id res chain seq x y z
N MET A 1 -4.19 -7.57 17.72
CA MET A 1 -5.15 -8.16 16.76
C MET A 1 -6.47 -8.41 17.46
N PRO A 2 -7.63 -8.40 16.76
CA PRO A 2 -8.89 -8.74 17.39
C PRO A 2 -8.89 -10.13 18.03
N ALA A 3 -9.57 -10.28 19.16
CA ALA A 3 -9.75 -11.56 19.82
C ALA A 3 -10.57 -12.51 18.93
N ARG A 4 -10.29 -13.82 19.01
CA ARG A 4 -10.93 -14.87 18.20
C ARG A 4 -10.72 -14.70 16.69
N HIS A 5 -9.63 -14.03 16.30
CA HIS A 5 -9.24 -13.96 14.90
C HIS A 5 -8.87 -15.36 14.39
N ALA A 6 -9.19 -15.68 13.14
CA ALA A 6 -8.99 -17.01 12.54
C ALA A 6 -7.52 -17.51 12.54
N LEU A 7 -6.56 -16.62 12.80
CA LEU A 7 -5.13 -16.93 12.87
C LEU A 7 -4.58 -16.97 14.30
N GLU A 8 -5.39 -16.66 15.31
CA GLU A 8 -4.92 -16.54 16.69
C GLU A 8 -4.27 -17.84 17.19
N ASP A 9 -4.99 -18.96 17.13
CA ASP A 9 -4.49 -20.27 17.61
C ASP A 9 -3.25 -20.73 16.86
N MET A 10 -3.23 -20.47 15.55
CA MET A 10 -2.10 -20.79 14.70
C MET A 10 -0.87 -19.98 15.09
N ILE A 11 -1.01 -18.65 15.29
CA ILE A 11 0.11 -17.80 15.67
C ILE A 11 0.65 -18.21 17.04
N LYS A 12 -0.23 -18.51 18.00
CA LYS A 12 0.17 -19.00 19.33
C LYS A 12 1.00 -20.29 19.25
N ARG A 13 0.61 -21.20 18.36
CA ARG A 13 1.27 -22.51 18.21
C ARG A 13 2.57 -22.45 17.39
N GLU A 14 2.54 -21.76 16.25
CA GLU A 14 3.63 -21.76 15.26
C GLU A 14 4.66 -20.65 15.49
N TYR A 15 4.26 -19.56 16.17
CA TYR A 15 5.11 -18.40 16.43
C TYR A 15 5.03 -17.95 17.90
N PRO A 16 5.42 -18.80 18.87
CA PRO A 16 5.23 -18.55 20.30
C PRO A 16 6.03 -17.36 20.84
N LEU A 17 7.05 -16.90 20.12
CA LEU A 17 7.83 -15.71 20.47
C LEU A 17 7.07 -14.40 20.22
N ILE A 18 6.00 -14.42 19.41
CA ILE A 18 5.17 -13.25 19.14
C ILE A 18 4.26 -12.98 20.34
N LYS A 19 4.42 -11.80 20.96
CA LYS A 19 3.54 -11.33 22.04
C LYS A 19 2.21 -10.85 21.46
N LEU A 20 1.19 -11.70 21.51
CA LEU A 20 -0.15 -11.33 21.04
C LEU A 20 -0.85 -10.39 22.02
N ARG A 21 -1.19 -9.19 21.52
CA ARG A 21 -2.09 -8.25 22.20
C ARG A 21 -3.47 -8.35 21.59
N LEU A 22 -4.40 -8.96 22.32
CA LEU A 22 -5.79 -9.14 21.90
C LEU A 22 -6.62 -7.89 22.24
N VAL A 23 -7.50 -7.51 21.33
CA VAL A 23 -8.44 -6.39 21.46
C VAL A 23 -9.81 -6.78 20.95
N GLU A 24 -10.83 -5.96 21.13
CA GLU A 24 -12.19 -6.32 20.71
C GLU A 24 -12.43 -6.04 19.22
N THR A 25 -11.88 -4.93 18.71
CA THR A 25 -12.17 -4.45 17.35
C THR A 25 -10.90 -4.22 16.52
N TYR A 26 -11.05 -4.23 15.20
CA TYR A 26 -9.96 -3.88 14.29
C TYR A 26 -9.51 -2.42 14.48
N ASP A 27 -10.40 -1.51 14.86
CA ASP A 27 -10.07 -0.11 15.12
C ASP A 27 -9.15 0.05 16.32
N GLN A 28 -9.45 -0.65 17.43
CA GLN A 28 -8.54 -0.71 18.58
C GLN A 28 -7.19 -1.32 18.21
N ALA A 29 -7.20 -2.36 17.36
CA ALA A 29 -5.96 -3.00 16.92
C ALA A 29 -5.09 -2.05 16.10
N ARG A 30 -5.69 -1.25 15.22
CA ARG A 30 -5.02 -0.22 14.43
C ARG A 30 -4.49 0.92 15.31
N ALA A 31 -5.30 1.42 16.24
CA ALA A 31 -4.89 2.48 17.17
C ALA A 31 -3.66 2.09 18.02
N LEU A 32 -3.53 0.82 18.39
CA LEU A 32 -2.33 0.33 19.09
C LEU A 32 -1.08 0.37 18.20
N VAL A 33 -1.21 0.15 16.90
CA VAL A 33 -0.09 0.26 15.97
C VAL A 33 0.25 1.72 15.69
N GLU A 34 -0.77 2.57 15.51
CA GLU A 34 -0.60 4.02 15.32
C GLU A 34 0.09 4.69 16.51
N SER A 35 -0.24 4.27 17.74
CA SER A 35 0.39 4.77 18.97
C SER A 35 1.76 4.16 19.27
N GLY A 36 2.21 3.16 18.50
CA GLY A 36 3.46 2.43 18.74
C GLY A 36 3.40 1.44 19.90
N ALA A 37 2.21 1.17 20.46
CA ALA A 37 1.99 0.17 21.49
C ALA A 37 1.99 -1.29 20.97
N ALA A 38 1.97 -1.45 19.64
CA ALA A 38 2.12 -2.72 18.92
C ALA A 38 2.89 -2.49 17.61
N ASP A 39 3.73 -3.46 17.21
CA ASP A 39 4.54 -3.34 15.98
C ASP A 39 3.71 -3.52 14.71
N ALA A 40 2.67 -4.36 14.76
CA ALA A 40 1.80 -4.66 13.63
C ALA A 40 0.44 -5.21 14.08
N THR A 41 -0.54 -5.18 13.18
CA THR A 41 -1.82 -5.90 13.31
C THR A 41 -2.12 -6.68 12.04
N ILE A 42 -2.95 -7.72 12.16
CA ILE A 42 -3.42 -8.54 11.04
C ILE A 42 -4.90 -8.24 10.80
N GLN A 43 -5.27 -8.16 9.51
CA GLN A 43 -6.63 -7.91 9.05
C GLN A 43 -6.83 -8.59 7.68
N ASN A 44 -8.09 -8.76 7.27
CA ASN A 44 -8.40 -9.16 5.89
C ASN A 44 -8.08 -8.03 4.89
N GLU A 45 -7.95 -8.37 3.61
CA GLU A 45 -7.54 -7.41 2.57
C GLU A 45 -8.49 -6.20 2.50
N ALA A 46 -9.79 -6.45 2.47
CA ALA A 46 -10.78 -5.38 2.39
C ALA A 46 -10.66 -4.41 3.56
N GLY A 47 -10.55 -4.92 4.79
CA GLY A 47 -10.38 -4.08 5.97
C GLY A 47 -9.03 -3.35 6.01
N ALA A 48 -7.97 -3.94 5.46
CA ALA A 48 -6.65 -3.33 5.43
C ALA A 48 -6.57 -2.13 4.46
N TYR A 49 -7.32 -2.15 3.35
CA TYR A 49 -7.28 -1.11 2.32
C TYR A 49 -8.44 -0.11 2.37
N LEU A 50 -9.67 -0.54 2.71
CA LEU A 50 -10.84 0.36 2.67
C LEU A 50 -10.82 1.44 3.75
N PHE A 51 -10.09 1.22 4.84
CA PHE A 51 -10.07 2.15 5.95
C PHE A 51 -8.74 2.92 5.96
N PRO A 52 -8.75 4.24 5.70
CA PRO A 52 -7.54 5.05 5.76
C PRO A 52 -7.04 5.05 7.19
N SER A 53 -5.79 4.66 7.38
CA SER A 53 -5.15 4.48 8.69
C SER A 53 -4.10 5.56 8.95
N GLY A 54 -4.32 6.76 8.38
CA GLY A 54 -3.42 7.89 8.50
C GLY A 54 -1.99 7.57 8.06
N GLN A 55 -1.13 7.26 9.04
CA GLN A 55 0.29 6.96 8.87
C GLN A 55 0.62 5.47 8.72
N LEU A 56 -0.35 4.57 8.89
CA LEU A 56 -0.11 3.15 8.71
C LEU A 56 -0.03 2.78 7.23
N LYS A 57 0.68 1.70 6.95
CA LYS A 57 0.80 1.10 5.62
C LYS A 57 0.52 -0.40 5.70
N VAL A 58 -0.12 -0.93 4.65
CA VAL A 58 -0.25 -2.37 4.48
C VAL A 58 1.11 -2.92 4.05
N ALA A 59 1.73 -3.76 4.88
CA ALA A 59 3.11 -4.23 4.68
C ALA A 59 3.18 -5.45 3.75
N ARG A 60 2.62 -6.59 4.18
CA ARG A 60 2.63 -7.85 3.43
C ARG A 60 1.44 -8.71 3.86
N SER A 61 0.95 -9.53 2.93
CA SER A 61 0.08 -10.67 3.25
C SER A 61 0.82 -11.72 4.08
N VAL A 62 0.09 -12.46 4.90
CA VAL A 62 0.63 -13.61 5.63
C VAL A 62 0.70 -14.80 4.67
N ASP A 63 1.92 -15.24 4.35
CA ASP A 63 2.15 -16.27 3.33
C ASP A 63 1.45 -17.60 3.68
N GLY A 64 0.82 -18.21 2.67
CA GLY A 64 0.12 -19.48 2.81
C GLY A 64 -1.19 -19.43 3.62
N LYS A 65 -1.64 -18.24 4.03
CA LYS A 65 -2.86 -18.07 4.83
C LYS A 65 -3.86 -17.18 4.10
N TRP A 66 -4.63 -17.80 3.20
CA TRP A 66 -5.77 -17.17 2.54
C TRP A 66 -7.02 -17.39 3.40
N SER A 67 -7.63 -16.30 3.86
CA SER A 67 -8.96 -16.34 4.49
C SER A 67 -9.97 -15.83 3.47
N PRO A 68 -10.61 -16.71 2.68
CA PRO A 68 -11.65 -16.28 1.76
C PRO A 68 -12.85 -15.78 2.58
N ASP A 69 -13.46 -14.69 2.13
CA ASP A 69 -14.76 -14.27 2.64
C ASP A 69 -15.80 -15.31 2.20
N ARG A 70 -16.62 -15.79 3.16
CA ARG A 70 -17.61 -16.85 2.94
C ARG A 70 -18.96 -16.45 3.51
N PHE A 71 -20.03 -16.87 2.85
CA PHE A 71 -21.35 -16.89 3.45
C PHE A 71 -21.46 -18.06 4.43
N SER A 72 -22.12 -17.82 5.56
CA SER A 72 -22.40 -18.83 6.56
C SER A 72 -23.90 -19.06 6.65
N VAL A 73 -24.32 -20.32 6.61
CA VAL A 73 -25.72 -20.74 6.72
C VAL A 73 -25.88 -21.59 7.96
N ILE A 74 -27.00 -21.44 8.68
CA ILE A 74 -27.30 -22.28 9.83
C ILE A 74 -27.48 -23.74 9.37
N LYS A 75 -27.02 -24.69 10.19
CA LYS A 75 -26.98 -26.11 9.80
C LYS A 75 -28.34 -26.71 9.44
N THR A 76 -29.43 -26.11 9.90
CA THR A 76 -30.80 -26.56 9.67
C THR A 76 -31.37 -26.14 8.31
N GLN A 77 -30.62 -25.40 7.48
CA GLN A 77 -31.06 -24.94 6.15
C GLN A 77 -30.11 -25.38 5.03
N PRO A 78 -29.98 -26.69 4.76
CA PRO A 78 -29.12 -27.19 3.71
C PRO A 78 -29.56 -26.75 2.30
N GLU A 79 -30.85 -26.54 2.06
CA GLU A 79 -31.37 -26.06 0.78
C GLU A 79 -30.87 -24.65 0.46
N LEU A 80 -30.87 -23.75 1.44
CA LEU A 80 -30.33 -22.39 1.29
C LEU A 80 -28.84 -22.42 0.97
N LEU A 81 -28.08 -23.28 1.65
CA LEU A 81 -26.66 -23.48 1.34
C LEU A 81 -26.46 -23.91 -0.12
N GLY A 82 -27.29 -24.84 -0.60
CA GLY A 82 -27.26 -25.28 -1.99
C GLY A 82 -27.58 -24.17 -2.99
N ILE A 83 -28.59 -23.34 -2.70
CA ILE A 83 -28.96 -22.18 -3.53
C ILE A 83 -27.81 -21.17 -3.58
N LEU A 84 -27.24 -20.80 -2.44
CA LEU A 84 -26.13 -19.85 -2.37
C LEU A 84 -24.90 -20.37 -3.10
N ASN A 85 -24.53 -21.64 -2.93
CA ASN A 85 -23.37 -22.21 -3.63
C ASN A 85 -23.56 -22.20 -5.15
N LYS A 86 -24.73 -22.61 -5.65
CA LYS A 86 -25.04 -22.57 -7.09
C LYS A 86 -24.98 -21.15 -7.64
N ALA A 87 -25.56 -20.19 -6.92
CA ALA A 87 -25.53 -18.78 -7.32
C ALA A 87 -24.08 -18.24 -7.37
N LEU A 88 -23.25 -18.58 -6.38
CA LEU A 88 -21.84 -18.17 -6.34
C LEU A 88 -20.99 -18.86 -7.42
N GLU A 89 -21.29 -20.10 -7.78
CA GLU A 89 -20.61 -20.84 -8.85
C GLU A 89 -20.92 -20.28 -10.24
N GLU A 90 -22.10 -19.68 -10.43
CA GLU A 90 -22.50 -19.06 -11.68
C GLU A 90 -21.76 -17.73 -11.95
N PHE A 91 -21.23 -17.07 -10.91
CA PHE A 91 -20.51 -15.81 -11.06
C PHE A 91 -19.18 -15.99 -11.81
N PRO A 92 -19.00 -15.33 -12.98
CA PRO A 92 -17.73 -15.37 -13.69
C PRO A 92 -16.60 -14.73 -12.88
N VAL A 93 -15.39 -15.29 -12.99
CA VAL A 93 -14.18 -14.75 -12.34
C VAL A 93 -13.93 -13.28 -12.72
N ALA A 94 -14.26 -12.89 -13.96
CA ALA A 94 -14.15 -11.52 -14.44
C ALA A 94 -15.08 -10.55 -13.68
N GLU A 95 -16.27 -11.01 -13.29
CA GLU A 95 -17.24 -10.21 -12.56
C GLU A 95 -16.86 -10.07 -11.08
N LEU A 96 -16.40 -11.16 -10.44
CA LEU A 96 -15.82 -11.08 -9.10
C LEU A 96 -14.63 -10.11 -9.06
N ARG A 97 -13.80 -10.10 -10.11
CA ARG A 97 -12.70 -9.16 -10.25
C ARG A 97 -13.20 -7.72 -10.44
N SER A 98 -14.26 -7.50 -11.22
CA SER A 98 -14.81 -6.15 -11.42
C SER A 98 -15.40 -5.59 -10.13
N ILE A 99 -16.08 -6.41 -9.33
CA ILE A 99 -16.56 -6.05 -7.98
C ILE A 99 -15.38 -5.68 -7.10
N ARG A 100 -14.32 -6.51 -7.06
CA ARG A 100 -13.11 -6.21 -6.27
C ARG A 100 -12.48 -4.88 -6.67
N LEU A 101 -12.33 -4.62 -7.98
CA LEU A 101 -11.75 -3.37 -8.48
C LEU A 101 -12.63 -2.15 -8.17
N LYS A 102 -13.96 -2.30 -8.26
CA LYS A 102 -14.91 -1.25 -7.94
C LYS A 102 -14.77 -0.76 -6.50
N TRP A 103 -14.57 -1.67 -5.56
CA TRP A 103 -14.48 -1.34 -4.13
C TRP A 103 -13.05 -1.06 -3.65
N LEU A 104 -12.06 -1.81 -4.11
CA LEU A 104 -10.67 -1.71 -3.63
C LEU A 104 -9.72 -0.98 -4.58
N GLY A 105 -10.09 -0.78 -5.85
CA GLY A 105 -9.17 -0.32 -6.89
C GLY A 105 -8.55 1.07 -6.66
N SER A 106 -9.28 1.96 -5.99
CA SER A 106 -8.77 3.29 -5.60
C SER A 106 -7.92 3.29 -4.33
N SER A 107 -8.08 2.26 -3.49
CA SER A 107 -7.44 2.16 -2.17
C SER A 107 -6.16 1.33 -2.22
N LEU A 108 -6.01 0.47 -3.22
CA LEU A 108 -4.78 -0.24 -3.48
C LEU A 108 -3.67 0.74 -3.90
N PRO A 109 -2.45 0.65 -3.34
CA PRO A 109 -1.35 1.51 -3.72
C PRO A 109 -1.10 1.37 -5.22
N GLN A 110 -1.47 2.39 -5.99
CA GLN A 110 -1.09 2.48 -7.38
C GLN A 110 0.43 2.69 -7.40
N PRO A 111 1.20 1.91 -8.18
CA PRO A 111 2.64 2.10 -8.26
C PRO A 111 2.90 3.50 -8.79
N SER A 112 3.25 4.44 -7.91
CA SER A 112 3.49 5.81 -8.32
C SER A 112 4.74 5.85 -9.20
N LEU A 113 4.63 6.49 -10.36
CA LEU A 113 5.76 6.67 -11.26
C LEU A 113 6.90 7.44 -10.56
N TRP A 114 6.54 8.37 -9.67
CA TRP A 114 7.45 9.11 -8.80
C TRP A 114 8.21 8.23 -7.79
N GLY A 115 7.57 7.19 -7.25
CA GLY A 115 8.20 6.25 -6.32
C GLY A 115 9.22 5.31 -6.97
N ARG A 116 9.21 5.18 -8.31
CA ARG A 116 10.23 4.43 -9.06
C ARG A 116 11.48 5.24 -9.38
N ILE A 117 11.44 6.57 -9.21
CA ILE A 117 12.59 7.42 -9.51
C ILE A 117 13.57 7.30 -8.35
N PRO A 118 14.75 6.68 -8.54
CA PRO A 118 15.72 6.56 -7.47
C PRO A 118 16.28 7.94 -7.11
N ARG A 119 16.57 8.15 -5.82
CA ARG A 119 16.98 9.47 -5.28
C ARG A 119 18.20 10.07 -5.98
N TRP A 120 19.08 9.27 -6.59
CA TRP A 120 20.26 9.75 -7.32
C TRP A 120 19.92 10.56 -8.57
N VAL A 121 18.74 10.33 -9.18
CA VAL A 121 18.32 11.08 -10.38
C VAL A 121 18.15 12.56 -10.06
N PHE A 122 17.67 12.90 -8.85
CA PHE A 122 17.59 14.30 -8.41
C PHE A 122 18.97 14.97 -8.36
N TRP A 123 20.00 14.24 -7.92
CA TRP A 123 21.38 14.75 -7.90
C TRP A 123 21.95 14.96 -9.30
N VAL A 124 21.64 14.06 -10.24
CA VAL A 124 22.08 14.20 -11.64
C VAL A 124 21.39 15.39 -12.31
N VAL A 125 20.09 15.58 -12.09
CA VAL A 125 19.35 16.75 -12.59
C VAL A 125 19.89 18.04 -11.98
N ALA A 126 20.16 18.06 -10.67
CA ALA A 126 20.75 19.22 -9.99
C ALA A 126 22.14 19.55 -10.55
N LEU A 127 22.98 18.54 -10.78
CA LEU A 127 24.31 18.72 -11.37
C LEU A 127 24.23 19.26 -12.80
N ALA A 128 23.34 18.71 -13.63
CA ALA A 128 23.13 19.17 -15.00
C ALA A 128 22.62 20.63 -15.06
N LEU A 129 21.75 21.02 -14.13
CA LEU A 129 21.32 22.42 -13.98
C LEU A 129 22.48 23.32 -13.59
N LEU A 130 23.31 22.89 -12.62
CA LEU A 130 24.49 23.64 -12.17
C LEU A 130 25.50 23.85 -13.30
N THR A 131 25.83 22.80 -14.05
CA THR A 131 26.76 22.90 -15.18
C THR A 131 26.19 23.76 -16.30
N GLY A 132 24.89 23.68 -16.58
CA GLY A 132 24.20 24.57 -17.52
C GLY A 132 24.28 26.04 -17.10
N LEU A 133 24.03 26.34 -15.82
CA LEU A 133 24.14 27.70 -15.28
C LEU A 133 25.57 28.25 -15.35
N VAL A 134 26.58 27.42 -15.04
CA VAL A 134 27.99 27.80 -15.16
C VAL A 134 28.36 28.10 -16.61
N SER A 135 27.92 27.27 -17.56
CA SER A 135 28.14 27.48 -18.99
C SER A 135 27.50 28.79 -19.49
N LEU A 136 26.28 29.09 -19.03
CA LEU A 136 25.60 30.35 -19.34
C LEU A 136 26.31 31.57 -18.71
N ALA A 137 26.78 31.45 -17.48
CA ALA A 137 27.57 32.49 -16.83
C ALA A 137 28.90 32.76 -17.58
N TRP A 138 29.55 31.71 -18.08
CA TRP A 138 30.78 31.85 -18.85
C TRP A 138 30.55 32.49 -20.22
N SER A 139 29.53 32.03 -20.95
CA SER A 139 29.17 32.59 -22.27
C SER A 139 28.72 34.05 -22.19
N SER A 140 28.05 34.45 -21.11
CA SER A 140 27.66 35.85 -20.89
C SER A 140 28.87 36.72 -20.59
N ARG A 141 29.82 36.26 -19.75
CA ARG A 141 31.09 36.98 -19.54
C ARG A 141 31.91 37.11 -20.81
N LEU A 142 31.98 36.07 -21.64
CA LEU A 142 32.69 36.11 -22.92
C LEU A 142 32.07 37.16 -23.86
N LYS A 143 30.74 37.20 -23.97
CA LYS A 143 30.02 38.21 -24.77
C LYS A 143 30.18 39.63 -24.24
N VAL A 144 30.41 39.82 -22.95
CA VAL A 144 30.68 41.15 -22.36
C VAL A 144 32.10 41.60 -22.70
N GLN A 145 33.10 40.71 -22.63
CA GLN A 145 34.49 41.03 -23.00
C GLN A 145 34.65 41.36 -24.49
N ILE A 146 33.94 40.65 -25.37
CA ILE A 146 33.95 40.93 -26.82
C ILE A 146 33.33 42.31 -27.11
N ARG A 147 32.23 42.67 -26.43
CA ARG A 147 31.60 44.00 -26.57
C ARG A 147 32.46 45.14 -26.03
N GLN A 148 33.31 44.89 -25.04
CA GLN A 148 34.25 45.89 -24.55
C GLN A 148 35.42 46.12 -25.51
N ARG A 149 35.88 45.09 -26.23
CA ARG A 149 36.93 45.24 -27.25
C ARG A 149 36.46 45.97 -28.50
N LEU A 150 35.21 45.74 -28.93
CA LEU A 150 34.59 46.43 -30.07
C LEU A 150 34.24 47.92 -29.82
N LYS A 151 34.42 48.42 -28.60
CA LYS A 151 34.26 49.86 -28.26
C LYS A 151 35.60 50.59 -28.08
N ALA A 152 36.72 49.85 -28.09
CA ALA A 152 38.07 50.39 -27.96
C ALA A 152 38.82 50.46 -29.30
N GLU A 153 38.17 50.02 -30.38
CA GLU A 153 38.48 50.27 -31.79
C GLU A 153 37.45 51.26 -32.34
#